data_AF-A0A7G5DPQ5-F1
#
_entry.id   AF-A0A7G5DPQ5-F1
#
_cell.length_a   1.000
_cell.length_b   1.000
_cell.length_c   1.000
_cell.angle_alpha   90.00
_cell.angle_beta   90.00
_cell.angle_gamma   90.00
#
_symmetry.space_group_name_H-M   'P 1'
#
loop_
_entity.id
_entity.type
_entity.pdbx_description
1 polymer ?
#
loop_
_entity_poly.entity_id
_entity_poly.type
_entity_poly.pdbx_seq_one_letter_code
_entity_poly.pdbx_strand_id
1 'polypeptide(L)'
;MHQDNPLTAYLRDFIGNVNEHYKWSFNEVAAAKYLDQPLPAEATWFDKTLALKARLKERLARSDSRQEHLDIASYFISDWGGVGTNKNLERIVDWTRAQAAEGRQSFEQVALQGVSSWSKYLSLLCDWAPIYDSRVAFSINAINYMYGQLDDFYPMPEGRSPRLNLIDLETLFLLSRLDLISDEDVRHRQLSSRVQKKFHLPEKQTYSRYVALLEETAMQLGLGADGHHQVEMLLFSMAPERIFADLLGHLRKTQAVTPG
;
A
#
# COMPACT_ATOMS: atom_id res chain seq x y z
N MET A 1 9.33 27.10 2.33
CA MET A 1 8.72 26.20 1.34
C MET A 1 9.08 24.79 1.76
N HIS A 2 8.11 23.99 2.22
CA HIS A 2 8.36 22.56 2.37
C HIS A 2 8.53 21.97 0.97
N GLN A 3 9.61 21.25 0.73
CA GLN A 3 9.83 20.54 -0.52
C GLN A 3 8.83 19.38 -0.58
N ASP A 4 8.13 19.25 -1.72
CA ASP A 4 7.20 18.13 -1.94
C ASP A 4 7.95 16.80 -1.77
N ASN A 5 7.32 15.83 -1.10
CA ASN A 5 7.86 14.49 -1.10
C ASN A 5 7.72 13.86 -2.52
N PRO A 6 8.47 12.78 -2.83
CA PRO A 6 8.46 12.20 -4.18
C PRO A 6 7.08 11.71 -4.65
N LEU A 7 6.24 11.23 -3.74
CA LEU A 7 4.87 10.80 -4.06
C LEU A 7 4.01 12.00 -4.44
N THR A 8 4.08 13.10 -3.69
CA THR A 8 3.35 14.33 -4.01
C THR A 8 3.72 14.84 -5.39
N ALA A 9 5.03 14.91 -5.70
CA ALA A 9 5.52 15.36 -6.99
C ALA A 9 4.97 14.49 -8.14
N TYR A 10 4.95 13.17 -7.96
CA TYR A 10 4.44 12.24 -8.97
C TYR A 10 2.92 12.26 -9.09
N LEU A 11 2.19 12.27 -7.97
CA LEU A 11 0.74 12.07 -7.95
C LEU A 11 -0.08 13.32 -8.27
N ARG A 12 0.56 14.50 -8.29
CA ARG A 12 -0.10 15.80 -8.55
C ARG A 12 -0.94 15.81 -9.83
N ASP A 13 -0.46 15.17 -10.89
CA ASP A 13 -1.13 15.15 -12.19
C ASP A 13 -2.28 14.12 -12.26
N PHE A 14 -2.38 13.22 -11.29
CA PHE A 14 -3.33 12.10 -11.28
C PHE A 14 -4.43 12.26 -10.23
N ILE A 15 -4.15 12.98 -9.15
CA ILE A 15 -5.05 13.05 -7.98
C ILE A 15 -6.41 13.68 -8.30
N GLY A 16 -6.47 14.60 -9.27
CA GLY A 16 -7.74 15.20 -9.72
C GLY A 16 -8.65 14.25 -10.48
N ASN A 17 -8.11 13.15 -11.04
CA ASN A 17 -8.82 12.24 -11.95
C ASN A 17 -8.75 10.78 -11.47
N VAL A 18 -8.79 10.54 -10.15
CA VAL A 18 -8.65 9.19 -9.56
C VAL A 18 -9.57 8.15 -10.21
N ASN A 19 -10.80 8.54 -10.56
CA ASN A 19 -11.79 7.71 -11.23
C ASN A 19 -11.33 7.16 -12.59
N GLU A 20 -10.49 7.90 -13.30
CA GLU A 20 -9.94 7.48 -14.58
C GLU A 20 -8.83 6.44 -14.42
N HIS A 21 -8.13 6.46 -13.29
CA HIS A 21 -6.99 5.57 -13.01
C HIS A 21 -7.35 4.35 -12.17
N TYR A 22 -8.41 4.41 -11.36
CA TYR A 22 -8.83 3.30 -10.52
C TYR A 22 -9.66 2.27 -11.31
N LYS A 23 -9.05 1.12 -11.62
CA LYS A 23 -9.66 0.06 -12.46
C LYS A 23 -9.96 -1.24 -11.72
N TRP A 24 -9.80 -1.27 -10.40
CA TRP A 24 -10.07 -2.47 -9.61
C TRP A 24 -11.56 -2.76 -9.52
N SER A 25 -12.02 -3.71 -10.33
CA SER A 25 -13.40 -4.21 -10.32
C SER A 25 -13.57 -5.38 -9.36
N PHE A 26 -14.80 -5.64 -8.95
CA PHE A 26 -15.14 -6.80 -8.12
C PHE A 26 -16.53 -7.36 -8.47
N ASN A 27 -16.83 -8.57 -7.98
CA ASN A 27 -18.12 -9.21 -8.21
C ASN A 27 -19.23 -8.57 -7.34
N GLU A 28 -20.07 -7.74 -7.96
CA GLU A 28 -21.16 -7.03 -7.27
C GLU A 28 -22.23 -7.98 -6.70
N VAL A 29 -22.44 -9.17 -7.30
CA VAL A 29 -23.36 -10.19 -6.78
C VAL A 29 -22.83 -10.80 -5.48
N ALA A 30 -21.52 -11.03 -5.41
CA ALA A 30 -20.88 -11.48 -4.17
C ALA A 30 -20.95 -10.39 -3.10
N ALA A 31 -20.69 -9.13 -3.49
CA ALA A 31 -20.78 -7.97 -2.59
C ALA A 31 -22.18 -7.80 -1.98
N ALA A 32 -23.23 -7.97 -2.79
CA ALA A 32 -24.62 -7.76 -2.37
C ALA A 32 -25.05 -8.63 -1.18
N LYS A 33 -24.38 -9.75 -0.91
CA LYS A 33 -24.66 -10.60 0.27
C LYS A 33 -24.38 -9.90 1.60
N TYR A 34 -23.52 -8.88 1.59
CA TYR A 34 -23.06 -8.16 2.78
C TYR A 34 -23.64 -6.75 2.87
N LEU A 35 -24.45 -6.33 1.89
CA LEU A 35 -24.96 -4.97 1.77
C LEU A 35 -26.47 -4.96 1.91
N ASP A 36 -26.97 -4.04 2.73
CA ASP A 36 -28.42 -3.84 2.90
C ASP A 36 -29.04 -3.09 1.71
N GLN A 37 -28.22 -2.41 0.91
CA GLN A 37 -28.62 -1.65 -0.27
C GLN A 37 -27.69 -1.96 -1.46
N PRO A 38 -28.20 -1.92 -2.70
CA PRO A 38 -27.37 -2.13 -3.89
C PRO A 38 -26.34 -1.00 -4.07
N LEU A 39 -25.19 -1.32 -4.65
CA LEU A 39 -24.19 -0.31 -5.03
C LEU A 39 -24.74 0.60 -6.13
N PRO A 40 -24.26 1.85 -6.27
CA PRO A 40 -24.73 2.74 -7.32
C PRO A 40 -24.40 2.17 -8.71
N ALA A 41 -25.41 1.95 -9.54
CA ALA A 41 -25.28 1.21 -10.80
C ALA A 41 -24.33 1.89 -11.81
N GLU A 42 -24.48 3.21 -12.00
CA GLU A 42 -23.76 4.03 -12.98
C GLU A 42 -22.53 4.75 -12.39
N ALA A 43 -21.97 4.21 -11.31
CA ALA A 43 -20.80 4.79 -10.65
C ALA A 43 -19.50 4.10 -11.08
N THR A 44 -18.39 4.83 -10.94
CA THR A 44 -17.07 4.30 -11.29
C THR A 44 -16.64 3.21 -10.32
N TRP A 45 -15.65 2.39 -10.68
CA TRP A 45 -15.12 1.37 -9.75
C TRP A 45 -14.55 1.97 -8.47
N PHE A 46 -14.04 3.19 -8.55
CA PHE A 46 -13.60 3.97 -7.39
C PHE A 46 -14.78 4.25 -6.46
N ASP A 47 -15.83 4.87 -6.98
CA ASP A 47 -17.05 5.20 -6.23
C ASP A 47 -17.70 3.94 -5.62
N LYS A 48 -17.79 2.86 -6.41
CA LYS A 48 -18.30 1.56 -5.94
C LYS A 48 -17.46 0.99 -4.80
N THR A 49 -16.14 1.17 -4.84
CA THR A 49 -15.24 0.72 -3.76
C THR A 49 -15.40 1.56 -2.50
N LEU A 50 -15.54 2.88 -2.63
CA LEU A 50 -15.82 3.75 -1.49
C LEU A 50 -17.17 3.40 -0.84
N ALA A 51 -18.22 3.22 -1.65
CA ALA A 51 -19.54 2.82 -1.17
C ALA A 51 -19.52 1.43 -0.50
N LEU A 52 -18.78 0.47 -1.07
CA LEU A 52 -18.59 -0.85 -0.46
C LEU A 52 -17.90 -0.72 0.91
N LYS A 53 -16.75 -0.04 0.98
CA LYS A 53 -16.01 0.16 2.24
C LYS A 53 -16.89 0.83 3.30
N ALA A 54 -17.59 1.91 2.95
CA ALA A 54 -18.45 2.64 3.88
C ALA A 54 -19.57 1.76 4.47
N ARG A 55 -20.25 0.97 3.64
CA ARG A 55 -21.35 0.10 4.09
C ARG A 55 -20.86 -1.10 4.91
N LEU A 56 -19.72 -1.68 4.55
CA LEU A 56 -19.10 -2.74 5.36
C LEU A 56 -18.64 -2.21 6.72
N LYS A 57 -18.04 -1.01 6.77
CA LYS A 57 -17.70 -0.31 8.01
C LYS A 57 -18.93 -0.13 8.91
N GLU A 58 -20.01 0.42 8.36
CA GLU A 58 -21.27 0.64 9.07
C GLU A 58 -21.85 -0.66 9.64
N ARG A 59 -21.81 -1.74 8.86
CA ARG A 59 -22.28 -3.06 9.27
C ARG A 59 -21.44 -3.64 10.40
N LEU A 60 -20.11 -3.58 10.29
CA LEU A 60 -19.19 -4.04 11.33
C LEU A 60 -19.28 -3.20 12.61
N ALA A 61 -19.52 -1.89 12.51
CA ALA A 61 -19.70 -1.02 13.67
C ALA A 61 -20.97 -1.33 14.47
N ARG A 62 -21.97 -1.99 13.86
CA ARG A 62 -23.24 -2.38 14.49
C ARG A 62 -23.26 -3.81 15.01
N SER A 63 -22.20 -4.57 14.80
CA SER A 63 -22.17 -6.01 15.09
C SER A 63 -20.99 -6.39 15.94
N ASP A 64 -21.25 -7.02 17.09
CA ASP A 64 -20.21 -7.67 17.89
C ASP A 64 -19.97 -9.13 17.47
N SER A 65 -20.77 -9.65 16.52
CA SER A 65 -20.76 -11.04 16.10
C SER A 65 -19.42 -11.41 15.46
N ARG A 66 -18.64 -12.27 16.14
CA ARG A 66 -17.39 -12.79 15.59
C ARG A 66 -17.59 -13.44 14.22
N GLN A 67 -18.69 -14.17 14.03
CA GLN A 67 -18.97 -14.82 12.74
C GLN A 67 -19.18 -13.80 11.61
N GLU A 68 -19.89 -12.71 11.88
CA GLU A 68 -20.11 -11.67 10.86
C GLU A 68 -18.81 -10.94 10.50
N HIS A 69 -17.97 -10.65 11.49
CA HIS A 69 -16.62 -10.15 11.25
C HIS A 69 -15.78 -11.10 10.39
N LEU A 70 -15.85 -12.41 10.65
CA LEU A 70 -15.15 -13.42 9.85
C LEU A 70 -15.68 -13.48 8.41
N ASP A 71 -17.00 -13.44 8.22
CA ASP A 71 -17.61 -13.54 6.90
C ASP A 71 -17.28 -12.32 6.04
N ILE A 72 -17.37 -11.11 6.62
CA ILE A 72 -17.01 -9.85 5.95
C ILE A 72 -15.51 -9.79 5.68
N ALA A 73 -14.67 -10.18 6.64
CA ALA A 73 -13.21 -10.22 6.44
C ALA A 73 -12.83 -11.24 5.36
N SER A 74 -13.47 -12.40 5.34
CA SER A 74 -13.26 -13.43 4.31
C SER A 74 -13.52 -12.86 2.93
N TYR A 75 -14.68 -12.24 2.74
CA TYR A 75 -15.07 -11.59 1.49
C TYR A 75 -14.10 -10.46 1.11
N PHE A 76 -13.86 -9.53 2.03
CA PHE A 76 -13.10 -8.32 1.70
C PHE A 76 -11.62 -8.64 1.43
N ILE A 77 -11.02 -9.57 2.18
CA ILE A 77 -9.62 -9.94 1.96
C ILE A 77 -9.48 -10.85 0.73
N SER A 78 -10.38 -11.81 0.55
CA SER A 78 -10.21 -12.88 -0.45
C SER A 78 -10.89 -12.53 -1.77
N ASP A 79 -12.20 -12.32 -1.77
CA ASP A 79 -13.00 -12.08 -2.97
C ASP A 79 -12.75 -10.68 -3.55
N TRP A 80 -12.85 -9.63 -2.72
CA TRP A 80 -12.54 -8.26 -3.16
C TRP A 80 -11.04 -8.01 -3.24
N GLY A 81 -10.27 -8.49 -2.27
CA GLY A 81 -8.82 -8.20 -2.15
C GLY A 81 -7.89 -9.11 -2.96
N GLY A 82 -8.41 -10.20 -3.54
CA GLY A 82 -7.65 -11.13 -4.38
C GLY A 82 -6.67 -12.04 -3.62
N VAL A 83 -6.78 -12.15 -2.30
CA VAL A 83 -5.89 -12.99 -1.48
C VAL A 83 -6.47 -14.39 -1.34
N GLY A 84 -6.12 -15.28 -2.26
CA GLY A 84 -6.84 -16.56 -2.45
C GLY A 84 -6.81 -17.59 -1.29
N THR A 85 -5.89 -17.53 -0.32
CA THR A 85 -5.94 -18.47 0.83
C THR A 85 -5.42 -17.82 2.10
N ASN A 86 -6.33 -17.61 3.07
CA ASN A 86 -5.99 -17.13 4.40
C ASN A 86 -6.14 -18.26 5.42
N LYS A 87 -5.14 -19.15 5.50
CA LYS A 87 -5.14 -20.28 6.46
C LYS A 87 -5.29 -19.84 7.92
N ASN A 88 -5.02 -18.57 8.21
CA ASN A 88 -5.06 -17.98 9.55
C ASN A 88 -6.09 -16.84 9.63
N LEU A 89 -7.15 -16.84 8.82
CA LEU A 89 -8.14 -15.76 8.78
C LEU A 89 -8.69 -15.41 10.17
N GLU A 90 -9.08 -16.43 10.93
CA GLU A 90 -9.58 -16.25 12.30
C GLU A 90 -8.60 -15.50 13.19
N ARG A 91 -7.33 -15.94 13.21
CA ARG A 91 -6.27 -15.29 13.97
C ARG A 91 -6.04 -13.85 13.52
N ILE A 92 -6.08 -13.60 12.21
CA ILE A 92 -5.94 -12.25 11.64
C ILE A 92 -7.08 -11.36 12.14
N VAL A 93 -8.32 -11.83 12.05
CA VAL A 93 -9.50 -11.07 12.47
C VAL A 93 -9.48 -10.78 13.96
N ASP A 94 -9.25 -11.80 14.80
CA ASP A 94 -9.24 -11.65 16.25
C ASP A 94 -8.10 -10.71 16.70
N TRP A 95 -6.88 -10.89 16.16
CA TRP A 95 -5.75 -10.03 16.49
C TRP A 95 -5.98 -8.58 16.03
N THR A 96 -6.45 -8.38 14.80
CA THR A 96 -6.67 -7.02 14.26
C THR A 96 -7.76 -6.29 15.05
N ARG A 97 -8.85 -6.98 15.44
CA ARG A 97 -9.90 -6.39 16.28
C ARG A 97 -9.36 -5.97 17.65
N ALA A 98 -8.61 -6.85 18.31
CA ALA A 98 -8.04 -6.57 19.62
C ALA A 98 -7.09 -5.35 19.56
N GLN A 99 -6.21 -5.29 18.56
CA GLN A 99 -5.30 -4.16 18.38
C GLN A 99 -6.04 -2.87 17.99
N ALA A 100 -7.05 -2.93 17.12
CA ALA A 100 -7.85 -1.77 16.76
C ALA A 100 -8.59 -1.17 17.97
N ALA A 101 -9.05 -2.01 18.90
CA ALA A 101 -9.68 -1.55 20.14
C ALA A 101 -8.70 -0.82 21.08
N GLU A 102 -7.39 -1.13 21.00
CA GLU A 102 -6.33 -0.41 21.72
C GLU A 102 -5.97 0.93 21.07
N GLY A 103 -6.48 1.22 19.86
CA GLY A 103 -6.26 2.48 19.13
C GLY A 103 -5.03 2.45 18.22
N ARG A 104 -4.79 3.57 17.51
CA ARG A 104 -3.75 3.67 16.47
C ARG A 104 -2.34 3.33 16.99
N GLN A 105 -2.02 3.66 18.25
CA GLN A 105 -0.69 3.38 18.82
C GLN A 105 -0.32 1.89 18.84
N SER A 106 -1.30 0.98 18.87
CA SER A 106 -1.04 -0.47 18.85
C SER A 106 -0.39 -0.92 17.53
N PHE A 107 -0.51 -0.11 16.47
CA PHE A 107 0.07 -0.38 15.15
C PHE A 107 1.41 0.32 14.91
N GLU A 108 2.02 0.96 15.92
CA GLU A 108 3.33 1.62 15.78
C GLU A 108 4.50 0.65 15.59
N GLN A 109 4.40 -0.56 16.15
CA GLN A 109 5.47 -1.55 16.23
C GLN A 109 4.98 -2.98 15.91
N VAL A 110 4.32 -3.16 14.76
CA VAL A 110 3.69 -4.43 14.35
C VAL A 110 4.45 -5.10 13.20
N ALA A 111 4.60 -6.42 13.27
CA ALA A 111 5.25 -7.19 12.19
C ALA A 111 4.44 -7.11 10.88
N LEU A 112 5.13 -7.15 9.74
CA LEU A 112 4.47 -7.09 8.42
C LEU A 112 3.93 -8.45 7.96
N GLN A 113 4.19 -9.53 8.69
CA GLN A 113 3.65 -10.84 8.36
C GLN A 113 2.12 -10.79 8.22
N GLY A 114 1.63 -11.06 7.01
CA GLY A 114 0.19 -11.02 6.69
C GLY A 114 -0.40 -9.63 6.55
N VAL A 115 0.43 -8.58 6.40
CA VAL A 115 -0.02 -7.17 6.32
C VAL A 115 -1.03 -6.91 5.22
N SER A 116 -0.87 -7.52 4.05
CA SER A 116 -1.84 -7.35 2.97
C SER A 116 -3.22 -7.91 3.30
N SER A 117 -3.36 -8.77 4.31
CA SER A 117 -4.64 -9.26 4.83
C SER A 117 -5.12 -8.45 6.03
N TRP A 118 -4.29 -8.27 7.06
CA TRP A 118 -4.72 -7.56 8.27
C TRP A 118 -4.96 -6.07 8.02
N SER A 119 -4.21 -5.39 7.13
CA SER A 119 -4.45 -3.98 6.80
C SER A 119 -5.73 -3.77 5.96
N LYS A 120 -6.10 -4.74 5.12
CA LYS A 120 -7.40 -4.73 4.42
C LYS A 120 -8.56 -4.74 5.40
N TYR A 121 -8.50 -5.64 6.38
CA TYR A 121 -9.54 -5.73 7.39
C TYR A 121 -9.51 -4.54 8.35
N LEU A 122 -8.33 -4.09 8.78
CA LEU A 122 -8.15 -2.89 9.59
C LEU A 122 -8.75 -1.65 8.91
N SER A 123 -8.65 -1.52 7.59
CA SER A 123 -9.26 -0.42 6.83
C SER A 123 -10.80 -0.40 6.90
N LEU A 124 -11.44 -1.51 7.30
CA LEU A 124 -12.88 -1.58 7.58
C LEU A 124 -13.22 -1.31 9.06
N LEU A 125 -12.23 -1.25 9.94
CA LEU A 125 -12.42 -0.96 11.37
C LEU A 125 -12.00 0.47 11.73
N CYS A 126 -11.09 1.07 10.95
CA CYS A 126 -10.43 2.31 11.28
C CYS A 126 -10.30 3.23 10.05
N ASP A 127 -10.79 4.46 10.14
CA ASP A 127 -10.73 5.42 9.04
C ASP A 127 -9.31 5.90 8.73
N TRP A 128 -8.43 5.95 9.73
CA TRP A 128 -7.03 6.33 9.53
C TRP A 128 -6.19 5.27 8.79
N ALA A 129 -6.70 4.05 8.59
CA ALA A 129 -5.88 2.90 8.19
C ALA A 129 -5.96 2.59 6.67
N PRO A 130 -4.94 2.98 5.88
CA PRO A 130 -4.84 2.58 4.48
C PRO A 130 -4.34 1.12 4.33
N ILE A 131 -4.54 0.54 3.15
CA ILE A 131 -4.20 -0.85 2.86
C ILE A 131 -2.73 -0.96 2.38
N TYR A 132 -1.91 -1.70 3.12
CA TYR A 132 -0.53 -1.94 2.71
C TYR A 132 -0.41 -3.23 1.87
N ASP A 133 -0.61 -3.07 0.56
CA ASP A 133 -0.50 -4.09 -0.47
C ASP A 133 0.88 -4.06 -1.17
N SER A 134 1.34 -5.20 -1.69
CA SER A 134 2.57 -5.30 -2.48
C SER A 134 2.66 -4.28 -3.63
N ARG A 135 1.53 -3.96 -4.27
CA ARG A 135 1.47 -2.94 -5.34
C ARG A 135 1.71 -1.53 -4.84
N VAL A 136 1.21 -1.22 -3.64
CA VAL A 136 1.41 0.10 -3.03
C VAL A 136 2.87 0.26 -2.62
N ALA A 137 3.46 -0.75 -1.99
CA ALA A 137 4.88 -0.76 -1.65
C ALA A 137 5.78 -0.65 -2.90
N PHE A 138 5.45 -1.40 -3.97
CA PHE A 138 6.10 -1.25 -5.28
C PHE A 138 6.05 0.20 -5.77
N SER A 139 4.87 0.80 -5.78
CA SER A 139 4.67 2.16 -6.26
C SER A 139 5.48 3.19 -5.47
N ILE A 140 5.51 3.08 -4.14
CA ILE A 140 6.31 3.95 -3.28
C ILE A 140 7.79 3.86 -3.65
N ASN A 141 8.33 2.64 -3.72
CA ASN A 141 9.75 2.43 -4.01
C ASN A 141 10.13 2.84 -5.44
N ALA A 142 9.27 2.57 -6.43
CA ALA A 142 9.51 2.95 -7.82
C ALA A 142 9.48 4.48 -8.00
N ILE A 143 8.49 5.16 -7.41
CA ILE A 143 8.42 6.63 -7.44
C ILE A 143 9.61 7.22 -6.70
N ASN A 144 9.98 6.66 -5.54
CA ASN A 144 11.16 7.10 -4.80
C ASN A 144 12.40 7.05 -5.68
N TYR A 145 12.67 5.90 -6.32
CA TYR A 145 13.81 5.74 -7.23
C TYR A 145 13.81 6.76 -8.38
N MET A 146 12.64 7.05 -8.96
CA MET A 146 12.53 7.95 -10.12
C MET A 146 12.60 9.45 -9.77
N TYR A 147 12.09 9.86 -8.62
CA TYR A 147 11.80 11.27 -8.30
C TYR A 147 12.48 11.81 -7.04
N GLY A 148 13.11 10.99 -6.19
CA GLY A 148 13.72 11.57 -5.00
C GLY A 148 14.51 10.64 -4.07
N GLN A 149 14.63 11.09 -2.83
CA GLN A 149 15.56 10.61 -1.81
C GLN A 149 14.82 10.19 -0.52
N LEU A 150 13.69 9.48 -0.57
CA LEU A 150 13.23 8.84 0.68
C LEU A 150 14.39 7.98 1.14
N ASP A 151 14.89 8.26 2.35
CA ASP A 151 16.12 7.67 2.87
C ASP A 151 16.03 6.15 2.93
N ASP A 152 14.81 5.65 3.14
CA ASP A 152 14.51 4.26 3.37
C ASP A 152 13.72 3.59 2.22
N PHE A 153 14.03 2.32 2.02
CA PHE A 153 13.28 1.39 1.21
C PHE A 153 12.12 0.85 2.04
N TYR A 154 10.92 0.86 1.45
CA TYR A 154 9.73 0.31 2.08
C TYR A 154 9.65 -1.20 1.80
N PRO A 155 9.73 -2.08 2.84
CA PRO A 155 9.64 -3.52 2.64
C PRO A 155 8.38 -3.90 1.86
N MET A 156 8.57 -4.64 0.76
CA MET A 156 7.47 -5.07 -0.10
C MET A 156 6.93 -6.42 0.40
N PRO A 157 5.64 -6.52 0.79
CA PRO A 157 5.01 -7.81 1.03
C PRO A 157 5.09 -8.69 -0.22
N GLU A 158 5.10 -10.01 -0.04
CA GLU A 158 5.13 -10.96 -1.16
C GLU A 158 3.99 -10.67 -2.16
N GLY A 159 4.39 -10.17 -3.34
CA GLY A 159 3.49 -9.80 -4.42
C GLY A 159 3.32 -10.94 -5.42
N ARG A 160 2.09 -11.09 -5.95
CA ARG A 160 1.76 -12.10 -6.96
C ARG A 160 1.80 -11.57 -8.39
N SER A 161 2.26 -10.34 -8.62
CA SER A 161 2.28 -9.74 -9.95
C SER A 161 3.59 -10.09 -10.66
N PRO A 162 3.61 -11.01 -11.65
CA PRO A 162 4.84 -11.37 -12.35
C PRO A 162 5.45 -10.18 -13.09
N ARG A 163 4.59 -9.25 -13.53
CA ARG A 163 5.00 -8.02 -14.20
C ARG A 163 5.80 -7.11 -13.28
N LEU A 164 5.35 -6.91 -12.04
CA LEU A 164 6.05 -6.06 -11.08
C LEU A 164 7.33 -6.72 -10.56
N ASN A 165 7.36 -8.07 -10.51
CA ASN A 165 8.53 -8.84 -10.13
C ASN A 165 9.63 -8.88 -11.21
N LEU A 166 9.40 -8.31 -12.40
CA LEU A 166 10.41 -8.26 -13.47
C LEU A 166 11.64 -7.43 -13.06
N ILE A 167 11.42 -6.38 -12.25
CA ILE A 167 12.47 -5.46 -11.83
C ILE A 167 12.58 -5.52 -10.32
N ASP A 168 13.78 -5.87 -9.85
CA ASP A 168 14.10 -5.84 -8.43
C ASP A 168 14.36 -4.40 -7.97
N LEU A 169 13.36 -3.79 -7.35
CA LEU A 169 13.43 -2.39 -6.88
C LEU A 169 14.45 -2.20 -5.76
N GLU A 170 14.69 -3.23 -4.93
CA GLU A 170 15.71 -3.16 -3.88
C GLU A 170 17.10 -2.97 -4.50
N THR A 171 17.44 -3.75 -5.53
CA THR A 171 18.68 -3.58 -6.28
C THR A 171 18.80 -2.19 -6.88
N LEU A 172 17.75 -1.68 -7.55
CA LEU A 172 17.79 -0.33 -8.13
C LEU A 172 18.04 0.75 -7.07
N PHE A 173 17.35 0.64 -5.94
CA PHE A 173 17.46 1.55 -4.82
C PHE A 173 18.85 1.49 -4.14
N LEU A 174 19.47 0.31 -4.06
CA LEU A 174 20.83 0.16 -3.54
C LEU A 174 21.87 0.69 -4.53
N LEU A 175 21.67 0.49 -5.85
CA LEU A 175 22.54 1.02 -6.89
C LEU A 175 22.61 2.56 -6.85
N SER A 176 21.51 3.23 -6.51
CA SER A 176 21.48 4.68 -6.34
C SER A 176 22.12 5.18 -5.04
N ARG A 177 22.64 4.30 -4.18
CA ARG A 177 23.28 4.60 -2.88
C ARG A 177 24.62 3.90 -2.69
N LEU A 178 25.26 3.42 -3.77
CA LEU A 178 26.52 2.69 -3.68
C LEU A 178 27.62 3.51 -2.99
N ASP A 179 27.62 4.83 -3.19
CA ASP A 179 28.52 5.79 -2.55
C ASP A 179 28.38 5.83 -1.02
N LEU A 180 27.23 5.41 -0.50
CA LEU A 180 26.96 5.32 0.93
C LEU A 180 27.34 3.96 1.52
N ILE A 181 27.74 2.97 0.73
CA ILE A 181 28.21 1.67 1.21
C ILE A 181 29.74 1.74 1.38
N SER A 182 30.22 1.62 2.61
CA SER A 182 31.65 1.76 2.91
C SER A 182 32.43 0.48 2.62
N ASP A 183 33.76 0.60 2.39
CA ASP A 183 34.66 -0.57 2.30
C ASP A 183 34.64 -1.45 3.56
N GLU A 184 34.31 -0.87 4.73
CA GLU A 184 34.11 -1.63 5.96
C GLU A 184 32.86 -2.52 5.86
N ASP A 185 31.75 -1.97 5.36
CA ASP A 185 30.51 -2.72 5.18
C ASP A 185 30.73 -3.89 4.20
N VAL A 186 31.43 -3.64 3.07
CA VAL A 186 31.73 -4.66 2.04
C VAL A 186 32.56 -5.80 2.60
N ARG A 187 33.55 -5.52 3.46
CA ARG A 187 34.41 -6.53 4.08
C ARG A 187 33.75 -7.28 5.24
N HIS A 188 32.59 -6.82 5.71
CA HIS A 188 31.92 -7.41 6.85
C HIS A 188 31.15 -8.68 6.45
N ARG A 189 31.30 -9.76 7.23
CA ARG A 189 30.62 -11.05 7.01
C ARG A 189 29.08 -10.99 7.01
N GLN A 190 28.50 -9.88 7.51
CA GLN A 190 27.06 -9.60 7.54
C GLN A 190 26.71 -8.35 6.70
N LEU A 191 27.40 -8.14 5.57
CA LEU A 191 27.15 -7.02 4.64
C LEU A 191 25.65 -6.80 4.41
N SER A 192 24.91 -7.84 4.02
CA SER A 192 23.47 -7.74 3.73
C SER A 192 22.66 -7.19 4.90
N SER A 193 22.90 -7.67 6.13
CA SER A 193 22.19 -7.18 7.31
C SER A 193 22.54 -5.73 7.66
N ARG A 194 23.80 -5.31 7.45
CA ARG A 194 24.23 -3.92 7.68
C ARG A 194 23.59 -2.97 6.66
N VAL A 195 23.62 -3.33 5.38
CA VAL A 195 22.97 -2.58 4.28
C VAL A 195 21.46 -2.49 4.52
N GLN A 196 20.81 -3.60 4.87
CA GLN A 196 19.38 -3.59 5.20
C GLN A 196 19.08 -2.66 6.38
N LYS A 197 19.81 -2.76 7.49
CA LYS A 197 19.60 -1.85 8.64
C LYS A 197 19.84 -0.38 8.32
N LYS A 198 20.68 -0.08 7.33
CA LYS A 198 21.04 1.29 6.96
C LYS A 198 20.00 1.95 6.06
N PHE A 199 19.40 1.18 5.15
CA PHE A 199 18.55 1.76 4.11
C PHE A 199 17.16 1.17 4.02
N HIS A 200 16.77 0.22 4.86
CA HIS A 200 15.40 -0.31 4.89
C HIS A 200 14.69 0.19 6.14
N LEU A 201 13.41 0.52 5.97
CA LEU A 201 12.56 0.74 7.13
C LEU A 201 12.54 -0.51 8.01
N PRO A 202 12.69 -0.36 9.34
CA PRO A 202 12.49 -1.47 10.26
C PRO A 202 11.10 -2.07 10.05
N GLU A 203 11.02 -3.39 9.87
CA GLU A 203 9.77 -4.08 9.53
C GLU A 203 8.62 -3.68 10.47
N LYS A 204 8.90 -3.65 11.78
CA LYS A 204 7.92 -3.32 12.82
C LYS A 204 7.34 -1.91 12.71
N GLN A 205 8.10 -0.97 12.15
CA GLN A 205 7.70 0.43 12.01
C GLN A 205 7.19 0.76 10.60
N THR A 206 7.29 -0.19 9.67
CA THR A 206 7.01 0.09 8.26
C THR A 206 5.57 0.54 8.07
N TYR A 207 4.60 -0.13 8.70
CA TYR A 207 3.20 0.24 8.52
C TYR A 207 2.89 1.63 9.07
N SER A 208 3.34 1.98 10.27
CA SER A 208 3.10 3.31 10.85
C SER A 208 3.78 4.43 10.05
N ARG A 209 5.01 4.19 9.54
CA ARG A 209 5.72 5.09 8.63
C ARG A 209 5.02 5.22 7.27
N TYR A 210 4.44 4.14 6.77
CA TYR A 210 3.61 4.14 5.57
C TYR A 210 2.35 4.98 5.73
N VAL A 211 1.61 4.83 6.84
CA VAL A 211 0.43 5.67 7.11
C VAL A 211 0.82 7.15 7.15
N ALA A 212 1.88 7.49 7.90
CA ALA A 212 2.36 8.87 7.99
C ALA A 212 2.75 9.45 6.62
N LEU A 213 3.43 8.67 5.76
CA LEU A 213 3.77 9.08 4.41
C LEU A 213 2.53 9.38 3.56
N LEU A 214 1.49 8.53 3.63
CA LEU A 214 0.27 8.75 2.85
C LEU A 214 -0.54 9.96 3.36
N GLU A 215 -0.58 10.17 4.68
CA GLU A 215 -1.22 11.34 5.28
C GLU A 215 -0.49 12.64 4.88
N GLU A 216 0.85 12.64 4.94
CA GLU A 216 1.66 13.77 4.50
C GLU A 216 1.44 14.06 3.01
N THR A 217 1.45 13.01 2.17
CA THR A 217 1.20 13.13 0.73
C THR A 217 -0.19 13.69 0.46
N ALA A 218 -1.21 13.19 1.15
CA ALA A 218 -2.58 13.68 1.02
C ALA A 218 -2.69 15.16 1.40
N MET A 219 -2.06 15.56 2.51
CA MET A 219 -2.00 16.96 2.95
C MET A 219 -1.32 17.86 1.90
N GLN A 220 -0.17 17.44 1.35
CA GLN A 220 0.56 18.21 0.34
C GLN A 220 -0.20 18.31 -1.00
N LEU A 221 -1.06 17.32 -1.31
CA LEU A 221 -1.97 17.33 -2.45
C LEU A 221 -3.27 18.10 -2.19
N GLY A 222 -3.46 18.68 -0.99
CA GLY A 222 -4.64 19.46 -0.65
C GLY A 222 -5.91 18.62 -0.45
N LEU A 223 -5.77 17.34 -0.08
CA LEU A 223 -6.88 16.45 0.17
C LEU A 223 -7.42 16.60 1.59
N GLY A 224 -8.69 16.21 1.79
CA GLY A 224 -9.34 16.21 3.11
C GLY A 224 -8.81 15.10 4.05
N ALA A 225 -9.45 14.97 5.21
CA ALA A 225 -9.03 14.05 6.29
C ALA A 225 -8.93 12.56 5.87
N ASP A 226 -9.62 12.15 4.81
CA ASP A 226 -9.60 10.78 4.25
C ASP A 226 -8.76 10.65 2.97
N GLY A 227 -7.98 11.67 2.63
CA GLY A 227 -7.22 11.75 1.38
C GLY A 227 -6.16 10.65 1.23
N HIS A 228 -5.65 10.10 2.34
CA HIS A 228 -4.68 8.99 2.31
C HIS A 228 -5.24 7.73 1.65
N HIS A 229 -6.55 7.47 1.73
CA HIS A 229 -7.18 6.37 0.98
C HIS A 229 -7.15 6.60 -0.53
N GLN A 230 -7.33 7.85 -0.98
CA GLN A 230 -7.26 8.18 -2.40
C GLN A 230 -5.84 7.99 -2.92
N VAL A 231 -4.84 8.41 -2.14
CA VAL A 231 -3.42 8.17 -2.44
C VAL A 231 -3.12 6.68 -2.51
N GLU A 232 -3.56 5.89 -1.51
CA GLU A 232 -3.41 4.42 -1.50
C GLU A 232 -4.00 3.77 -2.76
N MET A 233 -5.26 4.10 -3.07
CA MET A 233 -5.99 3.54 -4.20
C MET A 233 -5.34 3.88 -5.55
N LEU A 234 -4.81 5.10 -5.69
CA LEU A 234 -4.05 5.51 -6.88
C LEU A 234 -2.74 4.73 -7.01
N LEU A 235 -1.93 4.68 -5.95
CA LEU A 235 -0.66 3.94 -5.94
C LEU A 235 -0.90 2.47 -6.28
N PHE A 236 -1.95 1.88 -5.71
CA PHE A 236 -2.36 0.51 -5.99
C PHE A 236 -2.73 0.29 -7.45
N SER A 237 -3.61 1.13 -8.00
CA SER A 237 -4.18 0.93 -9.33
C SER A 237 -3.18 1.25 -10.45
N MET A 238 -2.32 2.24 -10.25
CA MET A 238 -1.33 2.66 -11.24
C MET A 238 -0.08 1.78 -11.26
N ALA A 239 0.19 0.98 -10.20
CA ALA A 239 1.38 0.16 -10.08
C ALA A 239 1.68 -0.69 -11.34
N PRO A 240 0.78 -1.57 -11.82
CA PRO A 240 1.11 -2.51 -12.91
C PRO A 240 1.26 -1.87 -14.28
N GLU A 241 0.63 -0.71 -14.53
CA GLU A 241 0.58 -0.11 -15.86
C GLU A 241 1.40 1.18 -15.92
N ARG A 242 0.91 2.23 -15.25
CA ARG A 242 1.48 3.56 -15.38
C ARG A 242 2.82 3.69 -14.70
N ILE A 243 2.91 3.36 -13.41
CA ILE A 243 4.14 3.51 -12.63
C ILE A 243 5.23 2.60 -13.16
N PHE A 244 4.88 1.35 -13.51
CA PHE A 244 5.82 0.42 -14.12
C PHE A 244 6.34 0.91 -15.49
N ALA A 245 5.48 1.49 -16.34
CA ALA A 245 5.89 2.06 -17.61
C ALA A 245 6.81 3.28 -17.44
N ASP A 246 6.48 4.16 -16.49
CA ASP A 246 7.30 5.34 -16.17
C ASP A 246 8.68 4.92 -15.64
N LEU A 247 8.76 3.88 -14.81
CA LEU A 247 10.02 3.29 -14.32
C LEU A 247 10.87 2.77 -15.47
N LEU A 248 10.29 2.01 -16.40
CA LEU A 248 11.00 1.55 -17.60
C LEU A 248 11.48 2.72 -18.46
N GLY A 249 10.66 3.77 -18.61
CA GLY A 249 11.02 4.98 -19.30
C GLY A 249 12.19 5.71 -18.64
N HIS A 250 12.21 5.78 -17.31
CA HIS A 250 13.30 6.37 -16.53
C HIS A 250 14.60 5.58 -16.73
N LEU A 251 14.58 4.25 -16.56
CA LEU A 251 15.76 3.40 -16.73
C LEU A 251 16.38 3.51 -18.13
N ARG A 252 15.55 3.57 -19.18
CA ARG A 252 16.02 3.78 -20.56
C ARG A 252 16.76 5.09 -20.73
N LYS A 253 16.28 6.18 -20.12
CA LYS A 253 16.93 7.49 -20.17
C LYS A 253 18.28 7.43 -19.44
N THR A 254 18.32 6.81 -18.26
CA THR A 254 19.57 6.69 -17.47
C THR A 254 20.64 5.89 -18.22
N GLN A 255 20.26 4.82 -18.94
CA GLN A 255 21.20 4.05 -19.77
C GLN A 255 21.70 4.84 -21.00
N ALA A 256 20.86 5.68 -21.59
CA ALA A 256 21.22 6.47 -22.77
C ALA A 256 22.17 7.65 -22.47
N VAL A 257 22.21 8.12 -21.22
CA VAL A 257 23.07 9.23 -20.76
C VAL A 257 24.51 8.76 -20.43
N THR A 258 24.77 7.45 -20.48
CA THR A 258 26.12 6.88 -20.33
C THR A 258 26.68 6.40 -21.69
N PRO A 259 27.05 7.29 -22.63
CA PRO A 259 27.94 6.89 -23.71
C PRO A 259 29.34 6.69 -23.11
N GLY A 260 29.96 5.55 -23.44
CA GLY A 260 31.28 5.14 -22.95
C GLY A 260 32.42 6.04 -23.38
#